data_AF-A0A972XMT0-F1
#
_entry.id   AF-A0A972XMT0-F1
#
_cell.length_a   1.000
_cell.length_b   1.000
_cell.length_c   1.000
_cell.angle_alpha   90.00
_cell.angle_beta   90.00
_cell.angle_gamma   90.00
#
_symmetry.space_group_name_H-M   'P 1'
#
loop_
_entity.id
_entity.type
_entity.pdbx_description
1 polymer ?
#
loop_
_entity_poly.entity_id
_entity_poly.type
_entity_poly.pdbx_seq_one_letter_code
_entity_poly.pdbx_strand_id
1 'polypeptide(L)'
;FNFWGPNANIKSTQWIADASIWVDKKYNPTLNLIYLPHLDYCLQKFGVDFTKISKELAEIDRVLQQLIEHFESTNAHIILLSEYGINNVSEPIHINRILREHDYLAIREERGLELLDAGASKAFAVSDHQIAHIYVKNSADKKEVKKILEAIPGVASVLDSKEIASHHLNHERTGDFVLIADTDKWFTYYYWLDDAKAPDFARCVDIFKKPGYDPVEMFMDPKNPWIKLRAGYKLARKLTGFRYLMDVIPLDATLVKGSHGSPFCDKEFYPLFISNQKTPSEIEPTDVYKLILNSIF
;
A
#
# COMPACT_ATOMS: atom_id res chain seq x y z
N PHE A 1 9.98 10.03 13.00
CA PHE A 1 10.11 9.67 11.56
C PHE A 1 10.68 8.26 11.41
N ASN A 2 10.04 7.24 12.01
CA ASN A 2 10.43 5.83 11.83
C ASN A 2 9.22 4.96 11.44
N PHE A 3 8.05 5.58 11.25
CA PHE A 3 6.81 4.86 10.97
C PHE A 3 6.73 4.59 9.47
N TRP A 4 6.72 5.65 8.66
CA TRP A 4 6.63 5.56 7.21
C TRP A 4 7.80 6.26 6.50
N GLY A 5 8.09 5.83 5.27
CA GLY A 5 9.11 6.40 4.39
C GLY A 5 10.49 5.73 4.51
N PRO A 6 11.57 6.34 3.97
CA PRO A 6 12.84 5.63 3.78
C PRO A 6 13.59 5.23 5.06
N ASN A 7 13.18 5.80 6.20
CA ASN A 7 13.75 5.53 7.52
C ASN A 7 12.81 4.68 8.39
N ALA A 8 11.75 4.08 7.83
CA ALA A 8 10.88 3.17 8.54
C ALA A 8 11.69 2.00 9.14
N ASN A 9 11.43 1.65 10.40
CA ASN A 9 12.14 0.60 11.12
C ASN A 9 11.33 0.11 12.35
N ILE A 10 11.86 -0.92 13.04
CA ILE A 10 11.20 -1.58 14.17
C ILE A 10 10.79 -0.64 15.32
N LYS A 11 11.42 0.54 15.46
CA LYS A 11 11.13 1.45 16.59
C LYS A 11 9.68 1.86 16.68
N SER A 12 8.99 2.03 15.54
CA SER A 12 7.57 2.41 15.56
C SER A 12 6.70 1.25 16.02
N THR A 13 7.00 0.04 15.55
CA THR A 13 6.35 -1.20 15.99
C THR A 13 6.56 -1.44 17.48
N GLN A 14 7.79 -1.28 17.98
CA GLN A 14 8.11 -1.37 19.40
C GLN A 14 7.33 -0.34 20.21
N TRP A 15 7.26 0.91 19.74
CA TRP A 15 6.50 1.95 20.43
C TRP A 15 5.00 1.61 20.50
N ILE A 16 4.42 1.04 19.43
CA ILE A 16 3.03 0.58 19.45
C ILE A 16 2.86 -0.54 20.47
N ALA A 17 3.76 -1.53 20.51
CA ALA A 17 3.70 -2.60 21.49
C ALA A 17 3.76 -2.09 22.94
N ASP A 18 4.70 -1.19 23.24
CA ASP A 18 4.84 -0.58 24.56
C ASP A 18 3.60 0.23 24.95
N ALA A 19 3.01 0.97 23.99
CA ALA A 19 1.78 1.72 24.19
C ALA A 19 0.58 0.80 24.45
N SER A 20 0.47 -0.33 23.73
CA SER A 20 -0.58 -1.33 23.94
C SER A 20 -0.50 -1.96 25.32
N ILE A 21 0.71 -2.32 25.79
CA ILE A 21 0.93 -2.83 27.15
C ILE A 21 0.55 -1.78 28.19
N TRP A 22 0.86 -0.51 27.94
CA TRP A 22 0.47 0.58 28.84
C TRP A 22 -1.05 0.76 28.90
N VAL A 23 -1.75 0.72 27.75
CA VAL A 23 -3.21 0.80 27.66
C VAL A 23 -3.85 -0.34 28.42
N ASP A 24 -3.35 -1.56 28.22
CA ASP A 24 -3.83 -2.75 28.90
C ASP A 24 -3.72 -2.62 30.43
N LYS A 25 -2.53 -2.29 30.95
CA LYS A 25 -2.30 -2.10 32.40
C LYS A 25 -3.17 -1.00 33.00
N LYS A 26 -3.49 0.04 32.24
CA LYS A 26 -4.23 1.20 32.73
C LYS A 26 -5.73 1.00 32.70
N TYR A 27 -6.24 0.33 31.67
CA TYR A 27 -7.67 0.29 31.36
C TYR A 27 -8.29 -1.10 31.43
N ASN A 28 -7.47 -2.17 31.42
CA ASN A 28 -7.92 -3.56 31.41
C ASN A 28 -9.08 -3.81 30.41
N PRO A 29 -8.89 -3.48 29.12
CA PRO A 29 -9.96 -3.57 28.14
C PRO A 29 -10.30 -5.02 27.79
N THR A 30 -11.55 -5.27 27.40
CA THR A 30 -12.02 -6.60 26.98
C THR A 30 -11.42 -7.06 25.65
N LEU A 31 -11.07 -6.14 24.75
CA LEU A 31 -10.46 -6.41 23.45
C LEU A 31 -9.39 -5.37 23.16
N ASN A 32 -8.19 -5.83 22.80
CA ASN A 32 -7.11 -5.00 22.26
C ASN A 32 -6.87 -5.35 20.80
N LEU A 33 -6.95 -4.36 19.91
CA LEU A 33 -6.54 -4.48 18.50
C LEU A 33 -5.21 -3.74 18.31
N ILE A 34 -4.15 -4.47 18.00
CA ILE A 34 -2.78 -3.96 17.97
C ILE A 34 -2.24 -4.08 16.55
N TYR A 35 -1.89 -2.96 15.94
CA TYR A 35 -1.35 -2.92 14.58
C TYR A 35 0.19 -2.86 14.58
N LEU A 36 0.84 -3.83 13.95
CA LEU A 36 2.30 -3.93 13.89
C LEU A 36 2.78 -3.82 12.43
N PRO A 37 3.18 -2.64 11.95
CA PRO A 37 3.43 -2.39 10.52
C PRO A 37 4.76 -2.92 9.98
N HIS A 38 5.57 -3.60 10.81
CA HIS A 38 7.00 -3.78 10.54
C HIS A 38 7.30 -4.46 9.19
N LEU A 39 6.52 -5.50 8.87
CA LEU A 39 6.75 -6.32 7.69
C LEU A 39 6.21 -5.69 6.39
N ASP A 40 5.23 -4.81 6.50
CA ASP A 40 4.62 -4.15 5.34
C ASP A 40 5.69 -3.41 4.51
N TYR A 41 6.59 -2.71 5.20
CA TYR A 41 7.63 -1.92 4.54
C TYR A 41 8.72 -2.77 3.88
N CYS A 42 9.27 -3.76 4.60
CA CYS A 42 10.38 -4.54 4.06
C CYS A 42 9.94 -5.47 2.94
N LEU A 43 8.75 -6.06 3.05
CA LEU A 43 8.21 -6.95 2.03
C LEU A 43 7.86 -6.19 0.76
N GLN A 44 7.33 -4.98 0.82
CA GLN A 44 7.14 -4.17 -0.38
C GLN A 44 8.48 -3.78 -1.05
N LYS A 45 9.53 -3.50 -0.25
CA LYS A 45 10.86 -3.13 -0.77
C LYS A 45 11.62 -4.28 -1.40
N PHE A 46 11.57 -5.46 -0.79
CA PHE A 46 12.45 -6.57 -1.12
C PHE A 46 11.74 -7.82 -1.61
N GLY A 47 10.41 -7.86 -1.52
CA GLY A 47 9.62 -9.06 -1.71
C GLY A 47 9.90 -10.08 -0.60
N VAL A 48 9.49 -11.32 -0.86
CA VAL A 48 9.81 -12.50 -0.05
C VAL A 48 11.21 -13.00 -0.40
N ASP A 49 12.21 -12.18 -0.09
CA ASP A 49 13.63 -12.53 -0.18
C ASP A 49 14.21 -12.66 1.23
N PHE A 50 14.22 -13.89 1.76
CA PHE A 50 14.68 -14.20 3.12
C PHE A 50 16.13 -13.75 3.40
N THR A 51 16.96 -13.61 2.36
CA THR A 51 18.32 -13.09 2.54
C THR A 51 18.33 -11.60 2.91
N LYS A 52 17.29 -10.87 2.50
CA LYS A 52 17.12 -9.44 2.78
C LYS A 52 16.20 -9.13 3.95
N ILE A 53 15.22 -9.98 4.25
CA ILE A 53 14.19 -9.72 5.28
C ILE A 53 14.39 -10.51 6.58
N SER A 54 15.40 -11.37 6.68
CA SER A 54 15.65 -12.21 7.87
C SER A 54 15.79 -11.39 9.15
N LYS A 55 16.42 -10.22 9.07
CA LYS A 55 16.59 -9.31 10.21
C LYS A 55 15.24 -8.77 10.69
N GLU A 56 14.40 -8.32 9.78
CA GLU A 56 13.08 -7.76 10.03
C GLU A 56 12.14 -8.82 10.62
N LEU A 57 12.18 -10.05 10.10
CA LEU A 57 11.47 -11.20 10.67
C LEU A 57 11.88 -11.46 12.13
N ALA A 58 13.18 -11.48 12.42
CA ALA A 58 13.65 -11.64 13.80
C ALA A 58 13.32 -10.43 14.70
N GLU A 59 13.22 -9.23 14.13
CA GLU A 59 12.83 -8.02 14.86
C GLU A 59 11.36 -8.04 15.25
N ILE A 60 10.44 -8.39 14.33
CA ILE A 60 9.02 -8.50 14.67
C ILE A 60 8.74 -9.68 15.61
N ASP A 61 9.44 -10.80 15.45
CA ASP A 61 9.31 -11.98 16.31
C ASP A 61 9.55 -11.64 17.78
N ARG A 62 10.60 -10.86 18.08
CA ARG A 62 10.87 -10.37 19.45
C ARG A 62 9.76 -9.47 20.00
N VAL A 63 9.16 -8.61 19.16
CA VAL A 63 8.05 -7.75 19.59
C VAL A 63 6.80 -8.57 19.84
N LEU A 64 6.52 -9.57 18.99
CA LEU A 64 5.43 -10.51 19.19
C LEU A 64 5.61 -11.29 20.49
N GLN A 65 6.81 -11.82 20.75
CA GLN A 65 7.13 -12.49 22.01
C GLN A 65 6.80 -11.61 23.22
N GLN A 66 7.27 -10.36 23.23
CA GLN A 66 6.98 -9.41 24.33
C GLN A 66 5.47 -9.22 24.55
N LEU A 67 4.70 -9.04 23.47
CA LEU A 67 3.26 -8.84 23.56
C LEU A 67 2.54 -10.09 24.03
N ILE A 68 2.87 -11.24 23.45
CA ILE A 68 2.27 -12.54 23.77
C ILE A 68 2.52 -12.86 25.24
N GLU A 69 3.77 -12.77 25.72
CA GLU A 69 4.11 -13.03 27.13
C GLU A 69 3.36 -12.11 28.10
N HIS A 70 3.21 -10.81 27.76
CA HIS A 70 2.44 -9.86 28.58
C HIS A 70 0.97 -10.28 28.64
N PHE A 71 0.31 -10.48 27.50
CA PHE A 71 -1.12 -10.76 27.45
C PHE A 71 -1.49 -12.17 27.92
N GLU A 72 -0.61 -13.15 27.77
CA GLU A 72 -0.77 -14.47 28.40
C GLU A 72 -0.69 -14.37 29.93
N SER A 73 0.18 -13.50 30.48
CA SER A 73 0.26 -13.28 31.93
C SER A 73 -1.02 -12.68 32.53
N THR A 74 -1.86 -12.04 31.71
CA THR A 74 -3.18 -11.53 32.08
C THR A 74 -4.32 -12.48 31.71
N ASN A 75 -4.01 -13.73 31.31
CA ASN A 75 -4.97 -14.73 30.83
C ASN A 75 -5.80 -14.31 29.61
N ALA A 76 -5.25 -13.46 28.73
CA ALA A 76 -5.94 -13.07 27.50
C ALA A 76 -5.87 -14.18 26.44
N HIS A 77 -6.89 -14.25 25.58
CA HIS A 77 -6.84 -15.02 24.35
C HIS A 77 -6.09 -14.25 23.28
N ILE A 78 -5.20 -14.94 22.56
CA ILE A 78 -4.31 -14.32 21.57
C ILE A 78 -4.77 -14.72 20.18
N ILE A 79 -4.88 -13.72 19.30
CA ILE A 79 -5.09 -13.89 17.87
C ILE A 79 -4.01 -13.09 17.15
N LEU A 80 -3.20 -13.75 16.34
CA LEU A 80 -2.32 -13.10 15.36
C LEU A 80 -3.05 -13.11 14.01
N LEU A 81 -3.29 -11.93 13.47
CA LEU A 81 -4.04 -11.71 12.25
C LEU A 81 -3.21 -10.89 11.27
N SER A 82 -3.12 -11.36 10.02
CA SER A 82 -2.67 -10.54 8.89
C SER A 82 -3.87 -10.07 8.08
N GLU A 83 -3.84 -8.83 7.60
CA GLU A 83 -4.90 -8.29 6.75
C GLU A 83 -4.81 -8.85 5.32
N TYR A 84 -3.59 -8.93 4.80
CA TYR A 84 -3.25 -9.49 3.49
C TYR A 84 -1.87 -10.15 3.55
N GLY A 85 -1.53 -10.97 2.55
CA GLY A 85 -0.15 -11.35 2.31
C GLY A 85 0.47 -10.49 1.21
N ILE A 86 1.80 -10.51 1.14
CA ILE A 86 2.57 -9.79 0.13
C ILE A 86 3.30 -10.82 -0.72
N ASN A 87 3.03 -10.83 -2.02
CA ASN A 87 3.71 -11.67 -2.99
C ASN A 87 4.73 -10.85 -3.80
N ASN A 88 5.63 -11.56 -4.49
CA ASN A 88 6.67 -10.93 -5.29
C ASN A 88 6.10 -10.29 -6.56
N VAL A 89 6.51 -9.05 -6.85
CA VAL A 89 6.24 -8.34 -8.10
C VAL A 89 7.53 -7.85 -8.73
N SER A 90 7.52 -7.67 -10.05
CA SER A 90 8.70 -7.26 -10.81
C SER A 90 8.46 -6.08 -11.76
N GLU A 91 7.23 -5.89 -12.22
CA GLU A 91 6.93 -4.92 -13.27
C GLU A 91 5.74 -4.00 -12.89
N PRO A 92 5.98 -2.67 -12.85
CA PRO A 92 4.94 -1.67 -12.63
C PRO A 92 4.20 -1.33 -13.94
N ILE A 93 2.90 -1.10 -13.83
CA ILE A 93 2.02 -0.69 -14.94
C ILE A 93 1.47 0.71 -14.65
N HIS A 94 1.62 1.61 -15.62
CA HIS A 94 1.23 3.01 -15.48
C HIS A 94 -0.13 3.29 -16.14
N ILE A 95 -1.22 2.82 -15.53
CA ILE A 95 -2.58 2.91 -16.11
C ILE A 95 -2.94 4.35 -16.52
N ASN A 96 -2.61 5.33 -15.67
CA ASN A 96 -2.88 6.73 -15.97
C ASN A 96 -2.02 7.30 -17.12
N ARG A 97 -0.80 6.80 -17.36
CA ARG A 97 -0.03 7.17 -18.56
C ARG A 97 -0.71 6.65 -19.82
N ILE A 98 -1.16 5.39 -19.80
CA ILE A 98 -1.87 4.77 -20.94
C ILE A 98 -3.17 5.53 -21.23
N LEU A 99 -3.99 5.82 -20.21
CA LEU A 99 -5.21 6.61 -20.39
C LEU A 99 -4.92 8.02 -20.93
N ARG A 100 -3.79 8.62 -20.53
CA ARG A 100 -3.35 9.91 -21.05
C ARG A 100 -2.91 9.85 -22.52
N GLU A 101 -2.17 8.82 -22.90
CA GLU A 101 -1.75 8.59 -24.30
C GLU A 101 -2.95 8.40 -25.24
N HIS A 102 -4.09 7.95 -24.70
CA HIS A 102 -5.37 7.84 -25.40
C HIS A 102 -6.31 9.06 -25.21
N ASP A 103 -5.81 10.20 -24.72
CA ASP A 103 -6.58 11.44 -24.52
C ASP A 103 -7.80 11.33 -23.57
N TYR A 104 -7.77 10.35 -22.64
CA TYR A 104 -8.80 10.20 -21.60
C TYR A 104 -8.46 10.93 -20.29
N LEU A 105 -7.18 10.99 -19.94
CA LEU A 105 -6.73 11.67 -18.72
C LEU A 105 -6.27 13.10 -19.03
N ALA A 106 -6.80 14.05 -18.27
CA ALA A 106 -6.42 15.45 -18.35
C ALA A 106 -5.44 15.82 -17.24
N ILE A 107 -4.54 16.75 -17.57
CA ILE A 107 -3.63 17.37 -16.61
C ILE A 107 -3.79 18.89 -16.64
N ARG A 108 -3.45 19.52 -15.53
CA ARG A 108 -3.22 20.96 -15.42
C ARG A 108 -1.73 21.21 -15.29
N GLU A 109 -1.18 22.10 -16.12
CA GLU A 109 0.22 22.50 -15.98
C GLU A 109 0.33 23.68 -15.01
N GLU A 110 1.15 23.54 -13.97
CA GLU A 110 1.45 24.58 -13.00
C GLU A 110 2.95 24.71 -12.82
N ARG A 111 3.48 25.90 -13.12
CA ARG A 111 4.92 26.20 -12.97
C ARG A 111 5.83 25.19 -13.69
N GLY A 112 5.37 24.65 -14.82
CA GLY A 112 6.09 23.66 -15.62
C GLY A 112 5.96 22.21 -15.14
N LEU A 113 5.19 21.95 -14.08
CA LEU A 113 4.87 20.61 -13.59
C LEU A 113 3.42 20.24 -13.94
N GLU A 114 3.16 18.94 -14.08
CA GLU A 114 1.85 18.42 -14.46
C GLU A 114 1.11 17.90 -13.24
N LEU A 115 -0.12 18.37 -13.01
CA LEU A 115 -1.01 17.91 -11.95
C LEU A 115 -2.22 17.19 -12.56
N LEU A 116 -2.65 16.08 -11.95
CA LEU A 116 -3.87 15.38 -12.37
C LEU A 116 -5.09 16.30 -12.22
N ASP A 117 -5.88 16.44 -13.29
CA ASP A 117 -7.19 17.09 -13.25
C ASP A 117 -8.29 16.03 -13.41
N ALA A 118 -8.71 15.46 -12.29
CA ALA A 118 -9.75 14.44 -12.26
C ALA A 118 -11.10 14.94 -12.81
N GLY A 119 -11.42 16.24 -12.63
CA GLY A 119 -12.69 16.81 -13.10
C GLY A 119 -12.74 17.08 -14.60
N ALA A 120 -11.59 17.42 -15.19
CA ALA A 120 -11.43 17.58 -16.64
C ALA A 120 -11.22 16.25 -17.37
N SER A 121 -10.76 15.21 -16.67
CA SER A 121 -10.53 13.88 -17.25
C SER A 121 -11.83 13.20 -17.70
N LYS A 122 -11.79 12.54 -18.86
CA LYS A 122 -12.85 11.62 -19.31
C LYS A 122 -12.75 10.29 -18.59
N ALA A 123 -11.53 9.82 -18.34
CA ALA A 123 -11.28 8.70 -17.45
C ALA A 123 -9.93 8.84 -16.73
N PHE A 124 -9.86 8.33 -15.50
CA PHE A 124 -8.63 8.24 -14.72
C PHE A 124 -8.67 7.04 -13.77
N ALA A 125 -7.51 6.59 -13.34
CA ALA A 125 -7.32 5.51 -12.40
C ALA A 125 -6.90 6.05 -11.02
N VAL A 126 -7.46 5.44 -9.97
CA VAL A 126 -6.92 5.48 -8.61
C VAL A 126 -6.35 4.09 -8.33
N SER A 127 -5.03 4.02 -8.22
CA SER A 127 -4.29 2.76 -8.09
C SER A 127 -3.80 2.56 -6.67
N ASP A 128 -3.96 1.33 -6.19
CA ASP A 128 -3.41 0.85 -4.93
C ASP A 128 -2.89 -0.58 -5.13
N HIS A 129 -1.57 -0.71 -5.19
CA HIS A 129 -0.90 -1.99 -5.43
C HIS A 129 -1.45 -2.71 -6.68
N GLN A 130 -2.02 -3.91 -6.53
CA GLN A 130 -2.48 -4.74 -7.64
C GLN A 130 -3.94 -4.49 -8.02
N ILE A 131 -4.57 -3.47 -7.44
CA ILE A 131 -5.94 -3.07 -7.73
C ILE A 131 -5.96 -1.63 -8.23
N ALA A 132 -6.81 -1.34 -9.22
CA ALA A 132 -7.06 0.04 -9.63
C ALA A 132 -8.55 0.26 -9.92
N HIS A 133 -9.10 1.32 -9.35
CA HIS A 133 -10.45 1.79 -9.68
C HIS A 133 -10.36 2.78 -10.84
N ILE A 134 -11.11 2.52 -11.92
CA ILE A 134 -11.18 3.41 -13.08
C ILE A 134 -12.49 4.16 -13.06
N TYR A 135 -12.42 5.48 -13.05
CA TYR A 135 -13.59 6.35 -13.10
C TYR A 135 -13.74 6.88 -14.53
N VAL A 136 -14.95 6.80 -15.08
CA VAL A 136 -15.28 7.22 -16.44
C VAL A 136 -16.43 8.21 -16.38
N LYS A 137 -16.15 9.46 -16.78
CA LYS A 137 -17.08 10.58 -16.65
C LYS A 137 -18.37 10.41 -17.44
N ASN A 138 -18.30 9.92 -18.68
CA ASN A 138 -19.45 9.76 -19.55
C ASN A 138 -19.67 8.28 -19.89
N SER A 139 -20.93 7.82 -19.84
CA SER A 139 -21.29 6.46 -20.21
C SER A 139 -20.91 6.07 -21.64
N ALA A 140 -20.90 7.04 -22.56
CA ALA A 140 -20.51 6.85 -23.96
C ALA A 140 -19.03 6.43 -24.13
N ASP A 141 -18.16 6.81 -23.19
CA ASP A 141 -16.72 6.52 -23.25
C ASP A 141 -16.39 5.11 -22.72
N LYS A 142 -17.28 4.50 -21.92
CA LYS A 142 -17.02 3.24 -21.20
C LYS A 142 -16.61 2.08 -22.10
N LYS A 143 -17.22 1.95 -23.29
CA LYS A 143 -16.92 0.84 -24.20
C LYS A 143 -15.49 0.90 -24.73
N GLU A 144 -15.03 2.08 -25.13
CA GLU A 144 -13.67 2.23 -25.67
C GLU A 144 -12.64 2.19 -24.52
N VAL A 145 -12.94 2.79 -23.37
CA VAL A 145 -12.09 2.68 -22.17
C VAL A 145 -11.92 1.21 -21.79
N LYS A 146 -12.99 0.41 -21.71
CA LYS A 146 -12.89 -1.03 -21.39
C LYS A 146 -11.94 -1.76 -22.36
N LYS A 147 -12.07 -1.50 -23.66
CA LYS A 147 -11.22 -2.11 -24.69
C LYS A 147 -9.74 -1.71 -24.54
N ILE A 148 -9.45 -0.46 -24.18
CA ILE A 148 -8.08 -0.02 -23.87
C ILE A 148 -7.56 -0.79 -22.67
N LEU A 149 -8.33 -0.85 -21.58
CA LEU A 149 -7.95 -1.52 -20.33
C LEU A 149 -7.69 -3.01 -20.52
N GLU A 150 -8.54 -3.71 -21.26
CA GLU A 150 -8.41 -5.15 -21.58
C GLU A 150 -7.18 -5.45 -22.45
N ALA A 151 -6.67 -4.47 -23.18
CA ALA A 151 -5.50 -4.61 -24.04
C ALA A 151 -4.17 -4.37 -23.30
N ILE A 152 -4.19 -3.90 -22.05
CA ILE A 152 -2.98 -3.59 -21.28
C ILE A 152 -2.32 -4.90 -20.84
N PRO A 153 -1.09 -5.20 -21.28
CA PRO A 153 -0.34 -6.35 -20.76
C PRO A 153 -0.14 -6.23 -19.26
N GLY A 154 -0.35 -7.32 -18.53
CA GLY A 154 -0.22 -7.36 -17.07
C GLY A 154 -1.51 -7.02 -16.29
N VAL A 155 -2.60 -6.68 -16.98
CA VAL A 155 -3.95 -6.62 -16.39
C VAL A 155 -4.59 -8.01 -16.51
N ALA A 156 -4.74 -8.70 -15.38
CA ALA A 156 -5.35 -10.02 -15.32
C ALA A 156 -6.87 -9.97 -15.52
N SER A 157 -7.52 -8.93 -15.00
CA SER A 157 -8.97 -8.80 -15.08
C SER A 157 -9.43 -7.34 -15.12
N VAL A 158 -10.47 -7.09 -15.91
CA VAL A 158 -11.21 -5.82 -15.97
C VAL A 158 -12.65 -6.10 -15.55
N LEU A 159 -12.97 -5.84 -14.29
CA LEU A 159 -14.30 -6.05 -13.74
C LEU A 159 -15.20 -4.87 -14.16
N ASP A 160 -16.34 -5.15 -14.79
CA ASP A 160 -17.38 -4.16 -15.03
C ASP A 160 -18.47 -4.23 -13.95
N SER A 161 -19.50 -3.40 -14.08
CA SER A 161 -20.61 -3.32 -13.12
C SER A 161 -21.16 -4.68 -12.65
N LYS A 162 -21.23 -5.68 -13.53
CA LYS A 162 -21.76 -7.01 -13.19
C LYS A 162 -20.76 -7.81 -12.38
N GLU A 163 -19.49 -7.86 -12.81
CA GLU A 163 -18.45 -8.56 -12.07
C GLU A 163 -18.12 -7.86 -10.74
N ILE A 164 -18.16 -6.52 -10.69
CA ILE A 164 -18.02 -5.74 -9.46
C ILE A 164 -19.08 -6.18 -8.43
N ALA A 165 -20.34 -6.31 -8.85
CA ALA A 165 -21.41 -6.76 -7.97
C ALA A 165 -21.23 -8.22 -7.54
N SER A 166 -20.79 -9.11 -8.44
CA SER A 166 -20.55 -10.52 -8.09
C SER A 166 -19.36 -10.71 -7.13
N HIS A 167 -18.42 -9.78 -7.11
CA HIS A 167 -17.30 -9.75 -6.16
C HIS A 167 -17.59 -8.94 -4.89
N HIS A 168 -18.83 -8.50 -4.68
CA HIS A 168 -19.24 -7.69 -3.52
C HIS A 168 -18.48 -6.35 -3.40
N LEU A 169 -18.06 -5.77 -4.53
CA LEU A 169 -17.36 -4.50 -4.62
C LEU A 169 -18.29 -3.34 -5.01
N ASN A 170 -19.61 -3.53 -5.03
CA ASN A 170 -20.60 -2.52 -5.45
C ASN A 170 -20.82 -1.42 -4.39
N HIS A 171 -19.81 -0.57 -4.19
CA HIS A 171 -19.84 0.57 -3.29
C HIS A 171 -19.94 1.89 -4.09
N GLU A 172 -20.48 2.96 -3.49
CA GLU A 172 -20.59 4.29 -4.13
C GLU A 172 -19.23 4.91 -4.54
N ARG A 173 -18.14 4.42 -3.95
CA ARG A 173 -16.76 4.82 -4.22
C ARG A 173 -16.03 3.86 -5.16
N THR A 174 -16.71 2.84 -5.68
CA THR A 174 -16.11 1.95 -6.66
C THR A 174 -16.14 2.62 -8.02
N GLY A 175 -14.99 2.64 -8.69
CA GLY A 175 -14.90 3.09 -10.09
C GLY A 175 -15.82 2.30 -11.03
N ASP A 176 -16.08 2.86 -12.20
CA ASP A 176 -16.86 2.22 -13.26
C ASP A 176 -16.26 0.88 -13.74
N PHE A 177 -14.95 0.72 -13.58
CA PHE A 177 -14.24 -0.54 -13.69
C PHE A 177 -13.30 -0.75 -12.50
N VAL A 178 -13.04 -2.01 -12.17
CA VAL A 178 -11.97 -2.40 -11.23
C VAL A 178 -10.98 -3.29 -11.97
N LEU A 179 -9.72 -2.89 -11.97
CA LEU A 179 -8.62 -3.68 -12.53
C LEU A 179 -7.99 -4.53 -11.46
N ILE A 180 -7.61 -5.75 -11.85
CA ILE A 180 -6.77 -6.65 -11.06
C ILE A 180 -5.52 -6.93 -11.87
N ALA A 181 -4.35 -6.73 -11.28
CA ALA A 181 -3.07 -7.04 -11.91
C ALA A 181 -2.78 -8.54 -11.92
N ASP A 182 -1.97 -8.97 -12.88
CA ASP A 182 -1.28 -10.26 -12.81
C ASP A 182 -0.45 -10.35 -11.52
N THR A 183 -0.23 -11.57 -11.03
CA THR A 183 0.41 -11.83 -9.73
C THR A 183 1.74 -11.11 -9.57
N ASP A 184 2.57 -11.06 -10.61
CA ASP A 184 3.91 -10.47 -10.56
C ASP A 184 3.95 -9.00 -11.04
N LYS A 185 2.79 -8.37 -11.22
CA LYS A 185 2.60 -7.00 -11.68
C LYS A 185 1.89 -6.15 -10.64
N TRP A 186 2.00 -4.83 -10.75
CA TRP A 186 1.26 -3.88 -9.91
C TRP A 186 1.04 -2.53 -10.62
N PHE A 187 0.10 -1.73 -10.14
CA PHE A 187 -0.30 -0.46 -10.75
C PHE A 187 0.27 0.74 -10.00
N THR A 188 0.88 1.68 -10.73
CA THR A 188 1.30 2.98 -10.17
C THR A 188 0.22 4.03 -10.37
N TYR A 189 0.22 5.08 -9.56
CA TYR A 189 -0.63 6.26 -9.80
C TYR A 189 -0.11 7.20 -10.90
N TYR A 190 1.08 6.97 -11.46
CA TYR A 190 1.80 7.94 -12.31
C TYR A 190 1.02 8.31 -13.57
N TYR A 191 0.95 9.62 -13.86
CA TYR A 191 0.21 10.18 -15.00
C TYR A 191 1.05 11.15 -15.87
N TRP A 192 2.23 11.56 -15.40
CA TRP A 192 3.17 12.36 -16.20
C TRP A 192 3.91 11.46 -17.18
N LEU A 193 4.10 11.90 -18.43
CA LEU A 193 4.86 11.14 -19.44
C LEU A 193 6.36 11.43 -19.38
N ASP A 194 6.75 12.58 -18.82
CA ASP A 194 8.13 12.99 -18.59
C ASP A 194 8.38 13.20 -17.09
N ASP A 195 9.33 12.47 -16.52
CA ASP A 195 9.71 12.56 -15.10
C ASP A 195 10.25 13.94 -14.69
N ALA A 196 10.69 14.76 -15.65
CA ALA A 196 11.05 16.16 -15.41
C ALA A 196 9.83 17.05 -15.12
N LYS A 197 8.64 16.62 -15.54
CA LYS A 197 7.36 17.31 -15.33
C LYS A 197 6.54 16.74 -14.17
N ALA A 198 7.05 15.71 -13.47
CA ALA A 198 6.37 15.11 -12.34
C ALA A 198 6.06 16.17 -11.24
N PRO A 199 4.92 16.07 -10.54
CA PRO A 199 4.60 16.94 -9.41
C PRO A 199 5.72 16.95 -8.36
N ASP A 200 5.88 18.08 -7.66
CA ASP A 200 6.87 18.20 -6.60
C ASP A 200 6.67 17.18 -5.46
N PHE A 201 5.40 16.89 -5.13
CA PHE A 201 5.03 15.89 -4.13
C PHE A 201 5.38 14.45 -4.55
N ALA A 202 5.57 14.16 -5.84
CA ALA A 202 5.89 12.81 -6.30
C ALA A 202 7.23 12.32 -5.72
N ARG A 203 8.18 13.26 -5.53
CA ARG A 203 9.50 12.99 -4.93
C ARG A 203 9.52 13.14 -3.41
N CYS A 204 8.37 13.37 -2.79
CA CYS A 204 8.23 13.52 -1.35
C CYS A 204 7.47 12.32 -0.75
N VAL A 205 7.55 12.21 0.58
CA VAL A 205 6.61 11.41 1.36
C VAL A 205 5.38 12.30 1.62
N ASP A 206 4.34 12.20 0.79
CA ASP A 206 3.19 13.12 0.80
C ASP A 206 1.89 12.38 0.39
N ILE A 207 1.53 11.38 1.20
CA ILE A 207 0.43 10.43 0.96
C ILE A 207 -0.93 11.10 0.70
N PHE A 208 -1.16 12.33 1.16
CA PHE A 208 -2.43 13.01 1.00
C PHE A 208 -2.59 13.73 -0.35
N LYS A 209 -1.48 13.97 -1.06
CA LYS A 209 -1.51 14.61 -2.39
C LYS A 209 -1.43 13.63 -3.54
N LYS A 210 -0.95 12.41 -3.30
CA LYS A 210 -0.83 11.37 -4.33
C LYS A 210 -2.20 10.74 -4.60
N PRO A 211 -2.69 10.72 -5.85
CA PRO A 211 -3.99 10.14 -6.20
C PRO A 211 -3.91 8.60 -6.29
N GLY A 212 -3.36 7.97 -5.27
CA GLY A 212 -3.07 6.54 -5.19
C GLY A 212 -1.91 6.27 -4.24
N TYR A 213 -1.73 5.00 -3.88
CA TYR A 213 -0.63 4.58 -3.03
C TYR A 213 0.70 4.57 -3.77
N ASP A 214 1.79 4.87 -3.07
CA ASP A 214 3.13 4.96 -3.66
C ASP A 214 4.18 4.22 -2.80
N PRO A 215 4.47 2.95 -3.13
CA PRO A 215 5.46 2.17 -2.39
C PRO A 215 6.89 2.69 -2.63
N VAL A 216 7.17 3.48 -3.67
CA VAL A 216 8.54 3.99 -3.84
C VAL A 216 8.95 5.01 -2.77
N GLU A 217 7.98 5.53 -2.00
CA GLU A 217 8.24 6.39 -0.83
C GLU A 217 9.12 5.72 0.24
N MET A 218 9.26 4.40 0.24
CA MET A 218 10.13 3.68 1.16
C MET A 218 11.62 3.71 0.78
N PHE A 219 11.96 4.36 -0.33
CA PHE A 219 13.31 4.47 -0.85
C PHE A 219 13.80 5.92 -0.84
N MET A 220 15.09 6.11 -0.57
CA MET A 220 15.79 7.31 -1.03
C MET A 220 16.28 7.06 -2.45
N ASP A 221 16.27 8.09 -3.29
CA ASP A 221 16.64 7.99 -4.70
C ASP A 221 18.04 7.38 -4.88
N PRO A 222 18.15 6.12 -5.35
CA PRO A 222 19.42 5.43 -5.47
C PRO A 222 20.28 5.96 -6.61
N LYS A 223 19.69 6.68 -7.59
CA LYS A 223 20.42 7.27 -8.71
C LYS A 223 21.21 8.53 -8.28
N ASN A 224 20.93 9.06 -7.10
CA ASN A 224 21.62 10.22 -6.55
C ASN A 224 22.59 9.81 -5.41
N PRO A 225 23.91 9.74 -5.64
CA PRO A 225 24.88 9.36 -4.61
C PRO A 225 24.92 10.34 -3.42
N TRP A 226 24.48 11.58 -3.61
CA TRP A 226 24.45 12.62 -2.59
C TRP A 226 23.08 12.74 -1.90
N ILE A 227 22.16 11.79 -2.10
CA ILE A 227 20.78 11.89 -1.60
C ILE A 227 20.69 12.09 -0.08
N LYS A 228 21.56 11.41 0.69
CA LYS A 228 21.65 11.57 2.15
C LYS A 228 22.18 12.95 2.56
N LEU A 229 23.16 13.48 1.83
CA LEU A 229 23.67 14.83 2.06
C LEU A 229 22.60 15.89 1.75
N ARG A 230 21.88 15.73 0.63
CA ARG A 230 20.72 16.56 0.26
C ARG A 230 19.64 16.53 1.35
N ALA A 231 19.33 15.35 1.89
CA ALA A 231 18.38 15.20 2.99
C ALA A 231 18.84 15.95 4.25
N GLY A 232 20.13 15.80 4.63
CA GLY A 232 20.73 16.52 5.77
C GLY A 232 20.69 18.04 5.59
N TYR A 233 21.02 18.54 4.41
CA TYR A 233 20.90 19.96 4.07
C TYR A 233 19.46 20.48 4.17
N LYS A 234 18.49 19.73 3.65
CA LYS A 234 17.07 20.09 3.73
C LYS A 234 16.56 20.09 5.17
N LEU A 235 17.05 19.17 6.00
CA LEU A 235 16.75 19.17 7.44
C LEU A 235 17.36 20.39 8.15
N ALA A 236 18.59 20.79 7.81
CA ALA A 236 19.18 22.01 8.34
C ALA A 236 18.37 23.26 7.98
N ARG A 237 17.88 23.36 6.72
CA ARG A 237 16.96 24.43 6.30
C ARG A 237 15.66 24.43 7.10
N LYS A 238 15.06 23.26 7.32
CA LYS A 238 13.88 23.11 8.18
C LYS A 238 14.13 23.66 9.58
N LEU A 239 15.22 23.25 10.21
CA LEU A 239 15.57 23.65 11.58
C LEU A 239 15.87 25.15 11.71
N THR A 240 16.31 25.78 10.63
CA THR A 240 16.58 27.22 10.56
C THR A 240 15.37 28.03 10.08
N GLY A 241 14.18 27.41 9.96
CA GLY A 241 12.92 28.09 9.63
C GLY A 241 12.72 28.40 8.15
N PHE A 242 13.60 27.93 7.26
CA PHE A 242 13.43 28.12 5.82
C PHE A 242 12.41 27.14 5.25
N ARG A 243 11.64 27.60 4.26
CA ARG A 243 10.82 26.71 3.43
C ARG A 243 11.71 25.66 2.76
N TYR A 244 11.26 24.40 2.78
CA TYR A 244 11.96 23.27 2.19
C TYR A 244 10.92 22.28 1.62
N LEU A 245 11.37 21.46 0.66
CA LEU A 245 10.69 20.25 0.21
C LEU A 245 11.63 19.08 0.47
N MET A 246 11.16 17.97 1.04
CA MET A 246 11.98 16.76 1.24
C MET A 246 11.89 15.84 0.02
N ASP A 247 12.40 16.32 -1.11
CA ASP A 247 12.31 15.67 -2.43
C ASP A 247 13.35 14.54 -2.65
N VAL A 248 13.35 13.55 -1.75
CA VAL A 248 14.38 12.49 -1.71
C VAL A 248 13.91 11.16 -2.29
N ILE A 249 12.65 11.05 -2.70
CA ILE A 249 12.03 9.83 -3.19
C ILE A 249 12.29 9.68 -4.70
N PRO A 250 12.66 8.48 -5.18
CA PRO A 250 12.82 8.22 -6.62
C PRO A 250 11.46 8.22 -7.33
N LEU A 251 11.47 8.27 -8.67
CA LEU A 251 10.29 7.98 -9.49
C LEU A 251 10.37 6.58 -10.12
N ASP A 252 11.39 5.79 -9.76
CA ASP A 252 11.63 4.47 -10.33
C ASP A 252 10.78 3.40 -9.64
N ALA A 253 9.60 3.12 -10.21
CA ALA A 253 8.67 2.12 -9.71
C ALA A 253 9.21 0.68 -9.77
N THR A 254 10.27 0.42 -10.56
CA THR A 254 10.87 -0.93 -10.64
C THR A 254 11.59 -1.34 -9.35
N LEU A 255 11.80 -0.40 -8.41
CA LEU A 255 12.42 -0.67 -7.12
C LEU A 255 11.54 -1.51 -6.18
N VAL A 256 10.21 -1.46 -6.37
CA VAL A 256 9.25 -2.22 -5.58
C VAL A 256 9.32 -3.69 -5.97
N LYS A 257 9.36 -4.58 -4.97
CA LYS A 257 9.53 -6.03 -5.15
C LYS A 257 8.45 -6.87 -4.50
N GLY A 258 7.61 -6.28 -3.65
CA GLY A 258 6.43 -6.93 -3.10
C GLY A 258 5.19 -6.05 -3.27
N SER A 259 4.06 -6.69 -3.51
CA SER A 259 2.75 -6.03 -3.61
C SER A 259 1.65 -6.95 -3.08
N HIS A 260 0.44 -6.42 -2.96
CA HIS A 260 -0.73 -7.18 -2.54
C HIS A 260 -2.00 -6.69 -3.25
N GLY A 261 -3.13 -7.34 -2.94
CA GLY A 261 -4.46 -6.95 -3.40
C GLY A 261 -5.02 -7.84 -4.52
N SER A 262 -4.18 -8.51 -5.30
CA SER A 262 -4.66 -9.49 -6.27
C SER A 262 -5.10 -10.78 -5.56
N PRO A 263 -6.29 -11.32 -5.84
CA PRO A 263 -6.69 -12.64 -5.37
C PRO A 263 -5.96 -13.76 -6.13
N PHE A 264 -5.26 -13.43 -7.22
CA PHE A 264 -4.51 -14.39 -8.02
C PHE A 264 -3.11 -14.55 -7.41
N CYS A 265 -3.02 -15.23 -6.27
CA CYS A 265 -1.75 -15.59 -5.64
C CYS A 265 -1.80 -17.04 -5.13
N ASP A 266 -0.62 -17.63 -4.96
CA ASP A 266 -0.52 -18.95 -4.35
C ASP A 266 -0.97 -18.90 -2.88
N LYS A 267 -1.53 -20.01 -2.39
CA LYS A 267 -2.05 -20.10 -1.02
C LYS A 267 -1.04 -19.73 0.07
N GLU A 268 0.26 -19.86 -0.20
CA GLU A 268 1.31 -19.45 0.73
C GLU A 268 1.36 -17.93 0.98
N PHE A 269 0.77 -17.12 0.10
CA PHE A 269 0.63 -15.68 0.23
C PHE A 269 -0.75 -15.27 0.80
N TYR A 270 -1.58 -16.22 1.24
CA TYR A 270 -2.83 -15.86 1.89
C TYR A 270 -2.57 -15.27 3.28
N PRO A 271 -3.40 -14.30 3.74
CA PRO A 271 -3.30 -13.79 5.09
C PRO A 271 -3.48 -14.89 6.15
N LEU A 272 -2.85 -14.68 7.30
CA LEU A 272 -2.81 -15.64 8.40
C LEU A 272 -3.81 -15.28 9.50
N PHE A 273 -4.43 -16.31 10.05
CA PHE A 273 -5.18 -16.26 11.31
C PHE A 273 -4.62 -17.36 12.22
N ILE A 274 -3.94 -16.97 13.31
CA ILE A 274 -3.35 -17.89 14.27
C ILE A 274 -3.96 -17.58 15.64
N SER A 275 -4.45 -18.60 16.34
CA SER A 275 -5.01 -18.43 17.68
C SER A 275 -4.61 -19.56 18.60
N ASN A 276 -4.60 -19.30 19.91
CA ASN A 276 -4.47 -20.32 20.94
C ASN A 276 -5.78 -21.12 21.15
N GLN A 277 -6.89 -20.67 20.57
CA GLN A 277 -8.14 -21.41 20.51
C GLN A 277 -8.24 -22.27 19.24
N LYS A 278 -9.12 -23.28 19.25
CA LYS A 278 -9.32 -24.16 18.09
C LYS A 278 -9.96 -23.38 16.94
N THR A 279 -9.27 -23.28 15.82
CA THR A 279 -9.76 -22.64 14.59
C THR A 279 -9.95 -23.67 13.46
N PRO A 280 -10.79 -23.38 12.45
CA PRO A 280 -10.81 -24.12 11.19
C PRO A 280 -9.44 -24.08 10.49
N SER A 281 -9.19 -25.03 9.58
CA SER A 281 -7.96 -25.09 8.79
C SER A 281 -7.93 -24.05 7.65
N GLU A 282 -9.09 -23.67 7.14
CA GLU A 282 -9.27 -22.58 6.17
C GLU A 282 -10.42 -21.70 6.67
N ILE A 283 -10.26 -20.39 6.54
CA ILE A 283 -11.18 -19.38 7.08
C ILE A 283 -11.50 -18.41 5.95
N GLU A 284 -12.79 -18.18 5.71
CA GLU A 284 -13.22 -17.11 4.81
C GLU A 284 -12.94 -15.75 5.47
N PRO A 285 -12.43 -14.74 4.74
CA PRO A 285 -12.14 -13.42 5.31
C PRO A 285 -13.34 -12.79 6.04
N THR A 286 -14.57 -13.05 5.58
CA THR A 286 -15.81 -12.55 6.19
C THR A 286 -16.14 -13.20 7.54
N ASP A 287 -15.55 -14.36 7.87
CA ASP A 287 -15.77 -15.05 9.13
C ASP A 287 -14.86 -14.56 10.25
N VAL A 288 -13.77 -13.85 9.93
CA VAL A 288 -12.77 -13.35 10.90
C VAL A 288 -13.42 -12.54 12.02
N TYR A 289 -14.36 -11.66 11.67
CA TYR A 289 -15.11 -10.87 12.65
C TYR A 289 -15.81 -11.75 13.69
N LYS A 290 -16.51 -12.80 13.24
CA LYS A 290 -17.24 -13.72 14.11
C LYS A 290 -16.28 -14.55 14.97
N LEU A 291 -15.15 -14.98 14.40
CA LEU A 291 -14.12 -15.70 15.16
C LEU A 291 -13.53 -14.85 16.28
N ILE A 292 -13.28 -13.56 16.03
CA ILE A 292 -12.83 -12.63 17.08
C ILE A 292 -13.90 -12.49 18.17
N LEU A 293 -15.18 -12.28 17.80
CA LEU A 293 -16.25 -12.15 18.80
C LEU A 293 -16.43 -13.41 19.66
N ASN A 294 -16.35 -14.60 19.07
CA ASN A 294 -16.45 -15.87 19.79
C ASN A 294 -15.29 -16.10 20.77
N SER A 295 -14.17 -15.39 20.62
CA SER A 295 -13.07 -15.44 21.58
C SER A 295 -13.33 -14.58 22.84
N ILE A 296 -14.34 -13.70 22.78
CA ILE A 296 -14.71 -12.77 23.84
C ILE A 296 -15.94 -13.25 24.63
N PHE A 297 -16.96 -13.73 23.92
CA PHE A 297 -18.29 -14.09 24.46
C PHE A 297 -18.54 -15.60 24.43
#